data_AF-A0A3B8SM34-F1
#
_entry.id   AF-A0A3B8SM34-F1
#
_cell.length_a   1.000
_cell.length_b   1.000
_cell.length_c   1.000
_cell.angle_alpha   90.00
_cell.angle_beta   90.00
_cell.angle_gamma   90.00
#
_symmetry.space_group_name_H-M   'P 1'
#
loop_
_entity.id
_entity.type
_entity.pdbx_description
1 polymer ?
#
loop_
_entity_poly.entity_id
_entity_poly.type
_entity_poly.pdbx_seq_one_letter_code
_entity_poly.pdbx_strand_id
1 'polypeptide(L)'
;MQEIKKFRTLNSKHIMQKDKTIKVQIYNENIHYLDNGEYKEIDNTIIEEKDKLRNKSNDFKISFNEKDGSIEISKKNKTINMSLENSNMKSYEISKLNHCKKIDRIKFNNVYNNV
;
A
#
# COMPACT_ATOMS: atom_id res chain seq x y z
N MET A 1 -29.56 4.15 -2.27
CA MET A 1 -28.53 4.83 -3.09
C MET A 1 -27.58 3.76 -3.57
N GLN A 2 -27.11 3.82 -4.82
CA GLN A 2 -26.27 2.79 -5.40
C GLN A 2 -25.10 3.43 -6.15
N GLU A 3 -23.90 2.92 -5.94
CA GLU A 3 -22.72 3.37 -6.68
C GLU A 3 -22.75 2.84 -8.13
N ILE A 4 -22.42 3.71 -9.08
CA ILE A 4 -22.29 3.39 -10.50
C ILE A 4 -20.80 3.13 -10.81
N LYS A 5 -20.33 1.90 -10.57
CA LYS A 5 -18.90 1.54 -10.67
C LYS A 5 -18.26 1.84 -12.03
N LYS A 6 -19.03 1.74 -13.13
CA LYS A 6 -18.56 2.06 -14.49
C LYS A 6 -18.10 3.51 -14.68
N PHE A 7 -18.49 4.42 -13.78
CA PHE A 7 -18.08 5.82 -13.81
C PHE A 7 -16.99 6.14 -12.78
N ARG A 8 -16.39 5.13 -12.15
CA ARG A 8 -15.23 5.35 -11.29
C ARG A 8 -14.10 5.99 -12.08
N THR A 9 -13.41 6.90 -11.41
CA THR A 9 -12.11 7.42 -11.83
C THR A 9 -11.09 7.11 -10.72
N LEU A 10 -9.83 7.51 -10.88
CA LEU A 10 -8.83 7.36 -9.82
C LEU A 10 -9.27 7.94 -8.47
N ASN A 11 -10.03 9.03 -8.46
CA ASN A 11 -10.36 9.80 -7.26
C ASN A 11 -11.83 10.20 -7.15
N SER A 12 -12.75 9.53 -7.85
CA SER A 12 -14.18 9.85 -7.74
C SER A 12 -15.12 8.66 -7.75
N LYS A 13 -16.25 8.84 -7.06
CA LYS A 13 -17.40 7.92 -7.02
C LYS A 13 -18.66 8.61 -7.52
N HIS A 14 -19.46 7.89 -8.28
CA HIS A 14 -20.75 8.34 -8.79
C HIS A 14 -21.87 7.54 -8.13
N ILE A 15 -22.84 8.23 -7.53
CA ILE A 15 -23.89 7.59 -6.73
C ILE A 15 -25.25 8.02 -7.26
N MET A 16 -26.03 7.04 -7.74
CA MET A 16 -27.42 7.24 -8.15
C MET A 16 -28.30 7.48 -6.92
N GLN A 17 -29.00 8.61 -6.94
CA GLN A 17 -29.95 9.02 -5.92
C GLN A 17 -31.35 8.44 -6.19
N LYS A 18 -32.26 8.52 -5.21
CA LYS A 18 -33.64 8.02 -5.36
C LYS A 18 -34.44 8.79 -6.42
N ASP A 19 -34.13 10.07 -6.60
CA ASP A 19 -34.74 10.99 -7.57
C ASP A 19 -34.10 10.90 -8.98
N LYS A 20 -33.24 9.90 -9.22
CA LYS A 20 -32.48 9.68 -10.47
C LYS A 20 -31.40 10.74 -10.76
N THR A 21 -31.12 11.66 -9.84
CA THR A 21 -29.92 12.52 -9.96
C THR A 21 -28.65 11.72 -9.64
N ILE A 22 -27.50 12.21 -10.12
CA ILE A 22 -26.20 11.61 -9.84
C ILE A 22 -25.42 12.56 -8.93
N LYS A 23 -25.01 12.05 -7.76
CA LYS A 23 -24.05 12.72 -6.89
C LYS A 23 -22.65 12.25 -7.22
N VAL A 24 -21.74 13.19 -7.42
CA VAL A 24 -20.31 12.90 -7.58
C VAL A 24 -19.58 13.24 -6.30
N GLN A 25 -18.81 12.30 -5.78
CA GLN A 25 -17.86 12.53 -4.68
C GLN A 25 -16.46 12.53 -5.28
N ILE A 26 -15.75 13.65 -5.15
CA ILE A 26 -14.38 13.83 -5.65
C ILE A 26 -13.46 13.96 -4.44
N TYR A 27 -12.37 13.22 -4.46
CA TYR A 27 -11.38 13.18 -3.41
C TYR A 27 -10.08 13.82 -3.89
N ASN A 28 -9.34 14.43 -2.98
CA ASN A 28 -8.04 15.04 -3.29
C ASN A 28 -6.95 13.98 -3.59
N GLU A 29 -7.18 12.75 -3.16
CA GLU A 29 -6.27 11.63 -3.30
C GLU A 29 -6.92 10.51 -4.13
N ASN A 30 -6.09 9.64 -4.70
CA ASN A 30 -6.59 8.46 -5.38
C ASN A 30 -7.20 7.50 -4.36
N ILE A 31 -8.44 7.10 -4.63
CA ILE A 31 -9.20 6.12 -3.84
C ILE A 31 -9.45 4.82 -4.61
N HIS A 32 -9.18 4.84 -5.93
CA HIS A 32 -9.21 3.67 -6.78
C HIS A 32 -7.86 3.48 -7.47
N TYR A 33 -7.62 2.24 -7.90
CA TYR A 33 -6.54 1.90 -8.80
C TYR A 33 -7.07 1.11 -10.01
N LEU A 34 -6.35 1.19 -11.12
CA LEU A 34 -6.72 0.49 -12.34
C LEU A 34 -6.15 -0.94 -12.32
N ASP A 35 -7.02 -1.94 -12.43
CA ASP A 35 -6.66 -3.35 -12.45
C ASP A 35 -7.43 -4.04 -13.58
N ASN A 36 -6.71 -4.57 -14.57
CA ASN A 36 -7.28 -5.21 -15.76
C ASN A 36 -8.38 -4.38 -16.46
N GLY A 37 -8.20 -3.05 -16.52
CA GLY A 37 -9.13 -2.13 -17.17
C GLY A 37 -10.31 -1.66 -16.31
N GLU A 38 -10.41 -2.12 -15.06
CA GLU A 38 -11.46 -1.70 -14.12
C GLU A 38 -10.86 -0.93 -12.92
N TYR A 39 -11.56 0.13 -12.48
CA TYR A 39 -11.20 0.84 -11.26
C TYR A 39 -11.71 0.11 -10.01
N LYS A 40 -10.77 -0.41 -9.22
CA LYS A 40 -11.01 -1.07 -7.93
C LYS A 40 -10.66 -0.16 -6.76
N GLU A 41 -11.35 -0.31 -5.63
CA GLU A 41 -11.06 0.46 -4.42
C GLU A 41 -9.71 0.09 -3.84
N ILE A 42 -8.98 1.11 -3.39
CA ILE A 42 -7.78 0.93 -2.59
C ILE A 42 -8.20 0.49 -1.19
N ASP A 43 -7.70 -0.66 -0.77
CA ASP A 43 -7.84 -1.25 0.55
C ASP A 43 -6.44 -1.64 1.05
N ASN A 44 -5.86 -0.79 1.90
CA ASN A 44 -4.54 -1.02 2.50
C ASN A 44 -4.62 -1.77 3.84
N THR A 45 -5.76 -2.39 4.15
CA THR A 45 -5.85 -3.29 5.31
C THR A 45 -4.81 -4.40 5.16
N ILE A 46 -4.09 -4.68 6.25
CA ILE A 46 -3.09 -5.75 6.28
C ILE A 46 -3.81 -7.08 6.49
N ILE A 47 -3.50 -8.05 5.65
CA ILE A 47 -3.96 -9.43 5.75
C ILE A 47 -2.77 -10.36 5.85
N GLU A 48 -2.95 -11.44 6.62
CA GLU A 48 -1.99 -12.52 6.74
C GLU A 48 -2.31 -13.57 5.68
N GLU A 49 -1.31 -13.99 4.91
CA GLU A 49 -1.45 -15.13 4.00
C GLU A 49 -0.20 -15.99 4.05
N LYS A 50 -0.33 -17.16 4.67
CA LYS A 50 0.80 -18.01 5.07
C LYS A 50 1.73 -17.21 5.99
N ASP A 51 3.03 -17.17 5.71
CA ASP A 51 4.03 -16.49 6.52
C ASP A 51 4.26 -15.03 6.07
N LYS A 52 3.27 -14.41 5.41
CA LYS A 52 3.40 -13.05 4.86
C LYS A 52 2.25 -12.15 5.28
N LEU A 53 2.59 -10.96 5.77
CA LEU A 53 1.66 -9.85 5.92
C LEU A 53 1.65 -9.04 4.62
N ARG A 54 0.47 -8.80 4.03
CA ARG A 54 0.33 -8.02 2.79
C ARG A 54 -0.79 -7.01 2.87
N ASN A 55 -0.74 -5.97 2.05
CA ASN A 55 -1.90 -5.11 1.84
C ASN A 55 -2.94 -5.80 0.93
N LYS A 56 -4.22 -5.63 1.27
CA LYS A 56 -5.31 -6.38 0.64
C LYS A 56 -5.52 -6.07 -0.86
N SER A 57 -5.71 -4.80 -1.21
CA SER A 57 -6.00 -4.39 -2.61
C SER A 57 -5.48 -2.99 -2.91
N ASN A 58 -4.35 -2.90 -3.61
CA ASN A 58 -3.82 -1.64 -4.17
C ASN A 58 -2.97 -1.95 -5.42
N ASP A 59 -2.66 -0.96 -6.24
CA ASP A 59 -1.69 -1.03 -7.35
C ASP A 59 -0.27 -1.27 -6.83
N PHE A 60 0.05 -0.69 -5.67
CA PHE A 60 1.26 -1.03 -4.93
C PHE A 60 1.00 -2.27 -4.07
N LYS A 61 1.78 -3.31 -4.27
CA LYS A 61 1.77 -4.51 -3.44
C LYS A 61 2.92 -4.42 -2.46
N ILE A 62 2.63 -4.63 -1.19
CA ILE A 62 3.60 -4.66 -0.10
C ILE A 62 3.43 -6.03 0.55
N SER A 63 4.54 -6.74 0.74
CA SER A 63 4.55 -7.94 1.57
C SER A 63 5.73 -7.91 2.53
N PHE A 64 5.47 -8.33 3.77
CA PHE A 64 6.45 -8.56 4.80
C PHE A 64 6.44 -10.05 5.13
N ASN A 65 7.59 -10.71 5.01
CA ASN A 65 7.74 -12.12 5.32
C ASN A 65 8.20 -12.27 6.78
N GLU A 66 7.38 -12.92 7.59
CA GLU A 66 7.64 -13.05 9.03
C GLU A 66 8.76 -14.05 9.33
N LYS A 67 9.10 -14.96 8.39
CA LYS A 67 10.16 -15.96 8.58
C LYS A 67 11.56 -15.39 8.46
N ASP A 68 11.78 -14.52 7.47
CA ASP A 68 13.11 -13.98 7.14
C ASP A 68 13.20 -12.46 7.31
N GLY A 69 12.10 -11.80 7.69
CA GLY A 69 12.03 -10.35 7.87
C GLY A 69 12.16 -9.55 6.57
N SER A 70 12.04 -10.19 5.40
CA SER A 70 12.13 -9.50 4.12
C SER A 70 10.88 -8.68 3.82
N ILE A 71 11.10 -7.52 3.19
CA ILE A 71 10.06 -6.63 2.69
C ILE A 71 10.16 -6.61 1.17
N GLU A 72 9.06 -6.93 0.50
CA GLU A 72 8.90 -6.75 -0.92
C GLU A 72 7.88 -5.65 -1.20
N ILE A 73 8.24 -4.71 -2.06
CA ILE A 73 7.35 -3.69 -2.60
C ILE A 73 7.35 -3.84 -4.11
N SER A 74 6.19 -4.11 -4.69
CA SER A 74 6.04 -4.25 -6.14
C SER A 74 4.93 -3.38 -6.71
N LYS A 75 5.15 -2.97 -7.95
CA LYS A 75 4.17 -2.25 -8.77
C LYS A 75 4.39 -2.64 -10.23
N LYS A 76 3.37 -3.23 -10.86
CA LYS A 76 3.47 -3.77 -12.23
C LYS A 76 4.66 -4.73 -12.35
N ASN A 77 5.63 -4.41 -13.19
CA ASN A 77 6.83 -5.21 -13.45
C ASN A 77 8.08 -4.72 -12.69
N LYS A 78 7.92 -3.84 -11.71
CA LYS A 78 9.02 -3.31 -10.89
C LYS A 78 8.86 -3.80 -9.46
N THR A 79 9.95 -4.30 -8.90
CA THR A 79 10.00 -4.83 -7.53
C THR A 79 11.23 -4.31 -6.82
N ILE A 80 11.05 -3.92 -5.56
CA ILE A 80 12.12 -3.60 -4.62
C ILE A 80 12.04 -4.63 -3.50
N ASN A 81 13.14 -5.33 -3.27
CA ASN A 81 13.28 -6.27 -2.17
C ASN A 81 14.30 -5.73 -1.19
N MET A 82 13.94 -5.76 0.09
CA MET A 82 14.81 -5.40 1.20
C MET A 82 14.82 -6.57 2.16
N SER A 83 16.00 -7.10 2.45
CA SER A 83 16.21 -8.13 3.47
C SER A 83 17.34 -7.69 4.38
N LEU A 84 17.29 -8.14 5.64
CA LEU A 84 18.37 -7.94 6.59
C LEU A 84 19.30 -9.16 6.51
N GLU A 85 20.46 -9.04 5.87
CA GLU A 85 21.49 -10.07 5.97
C GLU A 85 22.21 -9.97 7.31
N ASN A 86 22.23 -11.08 8.08
CA ASN A 86 23.00 -11.24 9.32
C ASN A 86 22.80 -10.13 10.36
N SER A 87 21.57 -9.98 10.89
CA SER A 87 21.32 -9.10 12.02
C SER A 87 21.87 -9.69 13.33
N ASN A 88 23.17 -9.51 13.58
CA ASN A 88 23.73 -9.44 14.95
C ASN A 88 23.23 -8.18 15.70
N MET A 89 22.02 -7.71 15.39
CA MET A 89 21.45 -6.48 15.90
C MET A 89 20.77 -6.79 17.23
N LYS A 90 21.57 -6.76 18.31
CA LYS A 90 21.13 -7.12 19.68
C LYS A 90 20.14 -6.13 20.32
N SER A 91 19.85 -5.00 19.69
CA SER A 91 18.89 -4.03 20.22
C SER A 91 18.44 -3.07 19.13
N TYR A 92 17.13 -2.93 18.94
CA TYR A 92 16.55 -1.73 18.36
C TYR A 92 15.90 -0.93 19.50
N GLU A 93 16.25 0.34 19.65
CA GLU A 93 15.51 1.25 20.54
C GLU A 93 14.41 1.92 19.72
N ILE A 94 13.16 1.59 20.03
CA ILE A 94 12.02 2.36 19.53
C ILE A 94 11.92 3.63 20.38
N SER A 95 12.45 4.75 19.87
CA SER A 95 12.14 6.04 20.46
C SER A 95 10.75 6.49 19.98
N LYS A 96 9.75 6.43 20.87
CA LYS A 96 8.42 7.00 20.60
C LYS A 96 8.53 8.53 20.61
N LEU A 97 8.67 9.13 19.42
CA LEU A 97 8.44 10.57 19.25
C LEU A 97 6.93 10.82 19.17
N ASN A 98 6.36 11.17 20.32
CA ASN A 98 5.00 11.68 20.43
C ASN A 98 4.92 13.05 19.71
N HIS A 99 4.72 13.07 18.38
CA HIS A 99 3.76 13.98 17.72
C HIS A 99 3.74 14.04 16.18
N CYS A 100 4.43 13.17 15.44
CA CYS A 100 4.28 13.15 13.97
C CYS A 100 4.33 11.73 13.40
N LYS A 101 3.28 11.32 12.69
CA LYS A 101 3.24 10.11 11.83
C LYS A 101 4.17 10.28 10.62
N LYS A 102 5.49 10.38 10.84
CA LYS A 102 6.45 10.66 9.77
C LYS A 102 7.67 9.75 9.86
N ILE A 103 7.69 8.83 8.89
CA ILE A 103 8.78 8.05 8.31
C ILE A 103 10.17 8.32 8.92
N ASP A 104 10.70 7.31 9.59
CA ASP A 104 12.11 7.27 9.98
C ASP A 104 12.99 7.08 8.74
N ARG A 105 13.96 7.99 8.59
CA ARG A 105 14.98 7.91 7.54
C ARG A 105 15.96 6.79 7.90
N ILE A 106 15.83 5.62 7.29
CA ILE A 106 16.84 4.56 7.38
C ILE A 106 18.00 4.94 6.45
N LYS A 107 19.15 5.27 7.03
CA LYS A 107 20.38 5.52 6.28
C LYS A 107 21.19 4.22 6.24
N PHE A 108 21.18 3.56 5.10
CA PHE A 108 22.03 2.39 4.87
C PHE A 108 23.46 2.89 4.62
N ASN A 109 24.35 2.71 5.61
CA ASN A 109 25.71 3.23 5.52
C ASN A 109 26.60 2.47 4.53
N ASN A 110 26.20 1.27 4.08
CA ASN A 110 26.92 0.48 3.08
C ASN A 110 25.93 -0.39 2.30
N VAL A 111 25.24 0.16 1.29
CA VAL A 111 24.56 -0.66 0.29
C VAL A 111 25.63 -1.20 -0.65
N TYR A 112 26.08 -2.43 -0.42
CA TYR A 112 26.94 -3.10 -1.38
C TYR A 112 26.10 -3.48 -2.60
N ASN A 113 26.28 -2.72 -3.68
CA ASN A 113 25.85 -3.14 -5.01
C ASN A 113 26.75 -4.28 -5.46
N ASN A 114 26.25 -5.51 -5.51
CA ASN A 114 26.76 -6.46 -6.49
C ASN A 114 25.93 -6.28 -7.76
N VAL A 115 26.47 -5.44 -8.67
CA VAL A 115 26.01 -5.31 -10.07
C VAL A 115 26.45 -6.56 -10.84
#